data_AF-A0AAW0AEB3-F1
#
_entry.id   AF-A0AAW0AEB3-F1
#
_cell.length_a   1.000
_cell.length_b   1.000
_cell.length_c   1.000
_cell.angle_alpha   90.00
_cell.angle_beta   90.00
_cell.angle_gamma   90.00
#
_symmetry.space_group_name_H-M   'P 1'
#
loop_
_entity.id
_entity.type
_entity.pdbx_description
1 polymer ?
#
loop_
_entity_poly.entity_id
_entity_poly.type
_entity_poly.pdbx_seq_one_letter_code
_entity_poly.pdbx_strand_id
1 'polypeptide(L)'
;MMAPSLESSSRGTLPIQQSSPVRAMGDMIRDYLDYQHLQTTPMDEDSPVIDPPASLAPPLFMRTAVETLSTTSASFLTSSSPLQSTSAPPAFKPYTISPIKHESRYTSLLSRPPQTAAEAELMLALQESEGRDNKRKLSMVNMQASTILAGMYTNRAQSQVQAAEERKRKKGGKRKMGDGNAKYFSGDDFFKMVEDDDRRREEEAAEKDKRQKQRQAHAVELAAWQQANEAVRERNKKRREEHAADVAAWEVEKAAAKAAKRRPGWVKPKLADYQLEVLLPRPKKVVEDEEDDENDDEGSGNGSDDGQD
;
A
#
# COMPACT_ATOMS: atom_id res chain seq x y z
N MET A 1 -55.80 -0.48 -22.11
CA MET A 1 -54.35 -0.40 -22.40
C MET A 1 -53.62 -0.84 -21.13
N MET A 2 -52.92 -1.97 -21.15
CA MET A 2 -52.18 -2.47 -19.98
C MET A 2 -50.83 -1.78 -19.88
N ALA A 3 -50.49 -1.31 -18.69
CA ALA A 3 -49.18 -0.72 -18.41
C ALA A 3 -48.09 -1.80 -18.41
N PRO A 4 -46.93 -1.57 -19.05
CA PRO A 4 -45.81 -2.51 -19.01
C PRO A 4 -45.26 -2.65 -17.58
N SER A 5 -44.95 -3.88 -17.17
CA SER A 5 -44.52 -4.22 -15.82
C SER A 5 -43.14 -3.64 -15.47
N LEU A 6 -43.01 -3.14 -14.24
CA LEU A 6 -41.82 -2.53 -13.65
C LEU A 6 -40.55 -3.41 -13.70
N GLU A 7 -40.69 -4.73 -13.85
CA GLU A 7 -39.55 -5.65 -13.88
C GLU A 7 -38.82 -5.70 -15.22
N SER A 8 -39.41 -5.17 -16.31
CA SER A 8 -38.78 -5.11 -17.63
C SER A 8 -37.99 -3.81 -17.89
N SER A 9 -38.07 -2.83 -16.98
CA SER A 9 -37.55 -1.47 -17.18
C SER A 9 -36.26 -1.19 -16.39
N SER A 10 -35.26 -2.07 -16.47
CA SER A 10 -33.91 -1.79 -15.90
C SER A 10 -32.80 -1.67 -16.96
N ARG A 11 -33.11 -1.91 -18.23
CA ARG A 11 -32.16 -1.72 -19.33
C ARG A 11 -32.69 -0.69 -20.32
N GLY A 12 -32.33 0.57 -20.12
CA GLY A 12 -32.43 1.57 -21.16
C GLY A 12 -31.58 1.14 -22.35
N THR A 13 -32.21 0.74 -23.45
CA THR A 13 -31.53 0.48 -24.72
C THR A 13 -31.14 1.83 -25.32
N LEU A 14 -30.03 2.40 -24.84
CA LEU A 14 -29.34 3.42 -25.61
C LEU A 14 -28.89 2.76 -26.92
N PRO A 15 -29.20 3.35 -28.09
CA PRO A 15 -28.96 2.72 -29.40
C PRO A 15 -27.47 2.47 -29.70
N ILE A 16 -26.55 3.01 -28.88
CA ILE A 16 -25.13 2.70 -28.93
C ILE A 16 -24.64 2.57 -27.47
N GLN A 17 -24.38 1.34 -27.02
CA GLN A 17 -23.69 1.16 -25.73
C GLN A 17 -22.25 1.65 -25.89
N GLN A 18 -21.88 2.72 -25.18
CA GLN A 18 -20.49 3.17 -25.13
C GLN A 18 -19.62 2.02 -24.61
N SER A 19 -18.55 1.70 -25.34
CA SER A 19 -17.60 0.67 -24.94
C SER A 19 -16.91 1.10 -23.65
N SER A 20 -17.22 0.42 -22.55
CA SER A 20 -16.45 0.56 -21.31
C SER A 20 -15.04 -0.02 -21.53
N PRO A 21 -13.97 0.61 -21.00
CA PRO A 21 -12.62 0.03 -21.04
C PRO A 21 -12.57 -1.43 -20.57
N VAL A 22 -13.36 -1.74 -19.53
CA VAL A 22 -13.45 -3.10 -18.96
C VAL A 22 -14.05 -4.09 -19.95
N ARG A 23 -15.01 -3.63 -20.77
CA ARG A 23 -15.63 -4.48 -21.80
C ARG A 23 -14.66 -4.73 -22.95
N ALA A 24 -13.97 -3.70 -23.42
CA ALA A 24 -12.95 -3.84 -24.46
C ALA A 24 -11.86 -4.86 -24.06
N MET A 25 -11.36 -4.75 -22.82
CA MET A 25 -10.40 -5.72 -22.28
C MET A 25 -11.01 -7.11 -22.08
N GLY A 26 -12.27 -7.18 -21.63
CA GLY A 26 -12.97 -8.45 -21.42
C GLY A 26 -13.21 -9.23 -22.70
N ASP A 27 -13.59 -8.54 -23.78
CA ASP A 27 -13.79 -9.14 -25.10
C ASP A 27 -12.43 -9.59 -25.68
N MET A 28 -11.39 -8.75 -25.56
CA MET A 28 -10.02 -9.12 -25.96
C MET A 28 -9.50 -10.39 -25.25
N ILE A 29 -9.76 -10.53 -23.94
CA ILE A 29 -9.32 -11.70 -23.17
C ILE A 29 -10.06 -12.97 -23.65
N ARG A 30 -11.35 -12.88 -23.96
CA ARG A 30 -12.10 -14.03 -24.49
C ARG A 30 -11.57 -14.44 -25.86
N ASP A 31 -11.40 -13.49 -26.77
CA ASP A 31 -10.85 -13.74 -28.10
C ASP A 31 -9.45 -14.36 -28.02
N TYR A 32 -8.63 -13.92 -27.06
CA TYR A 32 -7.31 -14.50 -26.80
C TYR A 32 -7.37 -15.95 -26.31
N LEU A 33 -8.29 -16.27 -25.40
CA LEU A 33 -8.48 -17.64 -24.91
C LEU A 33 -8.98 -18.57 -26.02
N ASP A 34 -9.94 -18.11 -26.83
CA ASP A 34 -10.43 -18.86 -28.00
C ASP A 34 -9.30 -19.10 -29.00
N TYR A 35 -8.45 -18.10 -29.22
CA TYR A 35 -7.25 -18.22 -30.03
C TYR A 35 -6.26 -19.26 -29.49
N GLN A 36 -6.00 -19.27 -28.17
CA GLN A 36 -5.12 -20.27 -27.55
C GLN A 36 -5.70 -21.69 -27.67
N HIS A 37 -7.01 -21.86 -27.54
CA HIS A 37 -7.66 -23.16 -27.73
C HIS A 37 -7.48 -23.69 -29.15
N LEU A 38 -7.61 -22.83 -30.17
CA LEU A 38 -7.37 -23.21 -31.57
C LEU A 38 -5.91 -23.57 -31.87
N GLN A 39 -4.96 -23.03 -31.10
CA GLN A 39 -3.53 -23.38 -31.24
C GLN A 39 -3.15 -24.68 -30.53
N THR A 40 -3.88 -25.05 -29.47
CA THR A 40 -3.55 -26.20 -28.62
C THR A 40 -4.29 -27.46 -29.01
N THR A 41 -5.35 -27.36 -29.82
CA THR A 41 -5.98 -28.53 -30.42
C THR A 41 -4.91 -29.32 -31.20
N PRO A 42 -4.57 -30.55 -30.75
CA PRO A 42 -3.58 -31.36 -31.43
C PRO A 42 -4.09 -31.62 -32.84
N MET A 43 -3.35 -31.15 -33.83
CA MET A 43 -3.63 -31.47 -35.22
C MET A 43 -3.49 -32.98 -35.39
N ASP A 44 -4.53 -33.64 -35.92
CA ASP A 44 -4.48 -35.06 -36.29
C ASP A 44 -3.20 -35.33 -37.10
N GLU A 45 -2.44 -36.37 -36.72
CA GLU A 45 -1.08 -36.67 -37.22
C GLU A 45 -0.99 -36.82 -38.75
N ASP A 46 -2.12 -36.99 -39.44
CA ASP A 46 -2.17 -37.13 -40.90
C ASP A 46 -2.33 -35.80 -41.67
N SER A 47 -2.44 -34.66 -40.99
CA SER A 47 -2.49 -33.36 -41.68
C SER A 47 -1.09 -32.96 -42.19
N PRO A 48 -0.95 -32.55 -43.47
CA PRO A 48 0.34 -32.14 -44.01
C PRO A 48 0.91 -31.00 -43.15
N VAL A 49 2.18 -31.13 -42.78
CA VAL A 49 2.94 -30.12 -42.02
C VAL A 49 2.97 -28.83 -42.85
N ILE A 50 1.98 -27.97 -42.65
CA ILE A 50 1.98 -26.60 -43.14
C ILE A 50 2.82 -25.83 -42.13
N ASP A 51 4.03 -25.44 -42.54
CA ASP A 51 4.90 -24.60 -41.72
C ASP A 51 4.08 -23.40 -41.20
N PRO A 52 4.03 -23.19 -39.87
CA PRO A 52 3.24 -22.11 -39.31
C PRO A 52 3.73 -20.79 -39.90
N PRO A 53 2.84 -19.94 -40.43
CA PRO A 53 3.26 -18.68 -41.04
C PRO A 53 4.05 -17.89 -39.99
N ALA A 54 5.30 -17.55 -40.32
CA ALA A 54 6.24 -16.81 -39.47
C ALA A 54 5.83 -15.32 -39.27
N SER A 55 4.54 -15.07 -39.05
CA SER A 55 3.98 -13.75 -38.88
C SER A 55 4.13 -13.32 -37.42
N LEU A 56 5.11 -12.45 -37.19
CA LEU A 56 5.27 -11.65 -35.95
C LEU A 56 4.15 -10.62 -35.75
N ALA A 57 3.14 -10.56 -36.63
CA ALA A 57 2.06 -9.59 -36.49
C ALA A 57 1.13 -9.98 -35.33
N PRO A 58 0.81 -9.04 -34.41
CA PRO A 58 -0.16 -9.29 -33.36
C PRO A 58 -1.53 -9.60 -33.98
N PRO A 59 -2.28 -10.58 -33.45
CA PRO A 59 -3.62 -10.89 -33.93
C PRO A 59 -4.54 -9.66 -33.93
N LEU A 60 -5.44 -9.62 -34.91
CA LEU A 60 -6.30 -8.47 -35.20
C LEU A 60 -7.17 -8.04 -34.00
N PHE A 61 -7.58 -8.98 -33.14
CA PHE A 61 -8.36 -8.66 -31.93
C PHE A 61 -7.59 -7.78 -30.94
N MET A 62 -6.26 -7.86 -30.88
CA MET A 62 -5.48 -6.95 -30.03
C MET A 62 -5.47 -5.53 -30.57
N ARG A 63 -5.38 -5.34 -31.89
CA ARG A 63 -5.40 -4.01 -32.52
C ARG A 63 -6.74 -3.32 -32.31
N THR A 64 -7.84 -4.06 -32.52
CA THR A 64 -9.20 -3.54 -32.30
C THR A 64 -9.45 -3.21 -30.83
N ALA A 65 -8.91 -3.99 -29.89
CA ALA A 65 -9.00 -3.67 -28.47
C ALA A 65 -8.24 -2.38 -28.11
N VAL A 66 -7.02 -2.20 -28.62
CA VAL A 66 -6.23 -0.96 -28.43
C VAL A 66 -6.93 0.26 -29.04
N GLU A 67 -7.45 0.14 -30.25
CA GLU A 67 -8.20 1.20 -30.91
C GLU A 67 -9.47 1.54 -30.12
N THR A 68 -10.22 0.53 -29.68
CA THR A 68 -11.41 0.73 -28.85
C THR A 68 -11.03 1.43 -27.54
N LEU A 69 -9.98 0.98 -26.83
CA LEU A 69 -9.49 1.61 -25.61
C LEU A 69 -9.10 3.07 -25.80
N SER A 70 -8.49 3.42 -26.94
CA SER A 70 -8.10 4.80 -27.25
C SER A 70 -9.29 5.77 -27.32
N THR A 71 -10.49 5.26 -27.59
CA THR A 71 -11.75 6.04 -27.61
C THR A 71 -12.46 6.10 -26.26
N THR A 72 -11.96 5.38 -25.25
CA THR A 72 -12.56 5.33 -23.91
C THR A 72 -11.91 6.28 -22.92
N SER A 73 -12.44 6.35 -21.69
CA SER A 73 -11.81 7.06 -20.57
C SER A 73 -10.44 6.50 -20.17
N ALA A 74 -10.06 5.32 -20.67
CA ALA A 74 -8.75 4.71 -20.44
C ALA A 74 -7.77 4.90 -21.61
N SER A 75 -8.01 5.89 -22.48
CA SER A 75 -7.16 6.20 -23.63
C SER A 75 -5.70 6.50 -23.27
N PHE A 76 -5.46 6.97 -22.04
CA PHE A 76 -4.13 7.19 -21.49
C PHE A 76 -3.29 5.90 -21.39
N LEU A 77 -3.91 4.71 -21.34
CA LEU A 77 -3.20 3.42 -21.35
C LEU A 77 -2.61 3.07 -22.72
N THR A 78 -3.20 3.63 -23.78
CA THR A 78 -2.77 3.41 -25.17
C THR A 78 -1.97 4.58 -25.74
N SER A 79 -1.94 5.71 -25.03
CA SER A 79 -1.20 6.89 -25.44
C SER A 79 0.31 6.66 -25.26
N SER A 80 1.11 7.16 -26.20
CA SER A 80 2.57 7.21 -26.07
C SER A 80 3.06 8.30 -25.11
N SER A 81 2.15 9.17 -24.64
CA SER A 81 2.48 10.24 -23.69
C SER A 81 2.71 9.67 -22.28
N PRO A 82 3.64 10.24 -21.50
CA PRO A 82 3.81 9.87 -20.10
C PRO A 82 2.50 10.00 -19.30
N LEU A 83 2.29 9.12 -18.34
CA LEU A 83 1.15 9.21 -17.42
C LEU A 83 1.22 10.53 -16.65
N GLN A 84 0.11 11.28 -16.69
CA GLN A 84 -0.04 12.55 -15.98
C GLN A 84 -0.77 12.34 -14.66
N SER A 85 -0.58 13.21 -13.68
CA SER A 85 -1.35 13.18 -12.42
C SER A 85 -2.87 13.26 -12.62
N THR A 86 -3.32 13.84 -13.72
CA THR A 86 -4.74 13.94 -14.11
C THR A 86 -5.33 12.62 -14.63
N SER A 87 -4.51 11.62 -14.94
CA SER A 87 -4.96 10.30 -15.39
C SER A 87 -5.38 9.43 -14.19
N ALA A 88 -6.64 9.55 -13.79
CA ALA A 88 -7.18 8.74 -12.70
C ALA A 88 -7.43 7.29 -13.16
N PRO A 89 -6.87 6.27 -12.49
CA PRO A 89 -7.16 4.89 -12.80
C PRO A 89 -8.60 4.57 -12.36
N PRO A 90 -9.28 3.63 -13.02
CA PRO A 90 -10.63 3.25 -12.63
C PRO A 90 -10.64 2.71 -11.20
N ALA A 91 -11.49 3.29 -10.35
CA ALA A 91 -11.63 2.85 -8.96
C ALA A 91 -12.23 1.44 -8.90
N PHE A 92 -11.48 0.50 -8.33
CA PHE A 92 -11.98 -0.84 -8.10
C PHE A 92 -12.94 -0.87 -6.90
N LYS A 93 -14.16 -1.36 -7.13
CA LYS A 93 -15.13 -1.63 -6.06
C LYS A 93 -15.16 -3.14 -5.82
N PRO A 94 -14.62 -3.65 -4.70
CA PRO A 94 -14.65 -5.07 -4.43
C PRO A 94 -16.09 -5.55 -4.32
N TYR A 95 -16.36 -6.74 -4.88
CA TYR A 95 -17.65 -7.41 -4.70
C TYR A 95 -17.70 -8.06 -3.32
N THR A 96 -18.86 -8.00 -2.67
CA THR A 96 -19.07 -8.71 -1.40
C THR A 96 -19.03 -10.22 -1.63
N ILE A 97 -18.01 -10.89 -1.09
CA ILE A 97 -17.90 -12.34 -1.13
C ILE A 97 -18.59 -12.90 0.11
N SER A 98 -19.50 -13.85 -0.08
CA SER A 98 -20.13 -14.56 1.05
C SER A 98 -19.04 -15.23 1.91
N PRO A 99 -19.15 -15.23 3.26
CA PRO A 99 -18.16 -15.86 4.12
C PRO A 99 -17.82 -17.30 3.70
N ILE A 100 -16.52 -17.63 3.70
CA ILE A 100 -16.07 -19.01 3.55
C ILE A 100 -16.38 -19.70 4.87
N LYS A 101 -17.35 -20.61 4.86
CA LYS A 101 -17.70 -21.38 6.05
C LYS A 101 -16.69 -22.51 6.20
N HIS A 102 -16.10 -22.64 7.38
CA HIS A 102 -15.23 -23.77 7.71
C HIS A 102 -15.98 -25.10 7.69
N GLU A 103 -17.27 -25.04 8.04
CA GLU A 103 -18.18 -26.17 7.98
C GLU A 103 -19.06 -26.07 6.73
N SER A 104 -19.17 -27.17 5.98
CA SER A 104 -20.14 -27.35 4.90
C SER A 104 -21.54 -26.92 5.36
N ARG A 105 -22.32 -26.28 4.48
CA ARG A 105 -23.73 -25.98 4.82
C ARG A 105 -24.53 -27.25 5.03
N TYR A 106 -24.03 -28.36 4.51
CA TYR A 106 -24.65 -29.65 4.51
C TYR A 106 -23.91 -30.64 5.42
N THR A 107 -23.17 -30.17 6.45
CA THR A 107 -22.49 -31.04 7.42
C THR A 107 -23.41 -32.12 7.98
N SER A 108 -24.64 -31.75 8.34
CA SER A 108 -25.65 -32.68 8.88
C SER A 108 -26.12 -33.74 7.87
N LEU A 109 -26.05 -33.46 6.57
CA LEU A 109 -26.34 -34.43 5.50
C LEU A 109 -25.12 -35.30 5.23
N LEU A 110 -23.93 -34.70 5.16
CA LEU A 110 -22.66 -35.38 4.92
C LEU A 110 -22.25 -36.30 6.08
N SER A 111 -22.74 -36.06 7.30
CA SER A 111 -22.49 -36.91 8.47
C SER A 111 -23.34 -38.18 8.49
N ARG A 112 -24.42 -38.26 7.68
CA ARG A 112 -25.28 -39.45 7.64
C ARG A 112 -24.65 -40.50 6.72
N PRO A 113 -24.61 -41.78 7.12
CA PRO A 113 -24.15 -42.84 6.21
C PRO A 113 -25.14 -43.01 5.05
N PRO A 114 -24.68 -43.12 3.79
CA PRO A 114 -25.57 -43.37 2.66
C PRO A 114 -26.22 -44.75 2.79
N GLN A 115 -27.53 -44.83 2.52
CA GLN A 115 -28.30 -46.08 2.56
C GLN A 115 -28.35 -46.77 1.20
N THR A 116 -28.20 -45.99 0.12
CA THR A 116 -28.26 -46.48 -1.26
C THR A 116 -27.03 -46.02 -2.06
N ALA A 117 -26.75 -46.71 -3.17
CA ALA A 117 -25.66 -46.33 -4.07
C ALA A 117 -25.87 -44.94 -4.69
N ALA A 118 -27.11 -44.60 -5.06
CA ALA A 118 -27.45 -43.29 -5.61
C ALA A 118 -27.23 -42.16 -4.58
N GLU A 119 -27.53 -42.39 -3.31
CA GLU A 119 -27.23 -41.41 -2.25
C GLU A 119 -25.72 -41.18 -2.10
N ALA A 120 -24.91 -42.24 -2.18
CA ALA A 120 -23.46 -42.12 -2.14
C ALA A 120 -22.91 -41.27 -3.29
N GLU A 121 -23.41 -41.47 -4.51
CA GLU A 121 -23.05 -40.65 -5.68
C GLU A 121 -23.46 -39.18 -5.50
N LEU A 122 -24.66 -38.92 -5.00
CA LEU A 122 -25.13 -37.55 -4.72
C LEU A 122 -24.30 -36.86 -3.64
N MET A 123 -23.92 -37.58 -2.58
CA MET A 123 -23.04 -37.05 -1.53
C MET A 123 -21.65 -36.69 -2.08
N LEU A 124 -21.08 -37.53 -2.95
CA LEU A 124 -19.81 -37.24 -3.63
C LEU A 124 -19.92 -36.01 -4.54
N ALA A 125 -20.96 -35.94 -5.37
CA ALA A 125 -21.21 -34.78 -6.23
C ALA A 125 -21.40 -33.49 -5.41
N LEU A 126 -22.06 -33.58 -4.26
CA LEU A 126 -22.24 -32.45 -3.34
C LEU A 126 -20.90 -31.99 -2.77
N GLN A 127 -20.08 -32.90 -2.23
CA GLN A 127 -18.74 -32.57 -1.73
C GLN A 127 -17.86 -31.94 -2.82
N GLU A 128 -17.89 -32.50 -4.03
CA GLU A 128 -17.16 -31.94 -5.16
C GLU A 128 -17.64 -30.53 -5.51
N SER A 129 -18.95 -30.31 -5.55
CA SER A 129 -19.53 -28.99 -5.83
C SER A 129 -19.13 -27.95 -4.78
N GLU A 130 -19.16 -28.30 -3.49
CA GLU A 130 -18.71 -27.42 -2.41
C GLU A 130 -17.21 -27.15 -2.49
N GLY A 131 -16.41 -28.17 -2.83
CA GLY A 131 -14.99 -28.01 -3.10
C GLY A 131 -14.72 -27.03 -4.24
N ARG A 132 -15.47 -27.12 -5.36
CA ARG A 132 -15.36 -26.19 -6.49
C ARG A 132 -15.77 -24.77 -6.11
N ASP A 133 -16.86 -24.61 -5.38
CA ASP A 133 -17.33 -23.29 -4.93
C ASP A 133 -16.35 -22.64 -3.96
N ASN A 134 -15.79 -23.40 -3.01
CA ASN A 134 -14.78 -22.90 -2.07
C ASN A 134 -13.50 -22.48 -2.81
N LYS A 135 -13.05 -23.27 -3.78
CA LYS A 135 -11.92 -22.91 -4.66
C LYS A 135 -12.19 -21.61 -5.44
N ARG A 136 -13.38 -21.46 -6.02
CA ARG A 136 -13.79 -20.22 -6.73
C ARG A 136 -13.81 -19.00 -5.81
N LYS A 137 -14.38 -19.13 -4.61
CA LYS A 137 -14.38 -18.04 -3.61
C LYS A 137 -12.97 -17.64 -3.21
N LEU A 138 -12.09 -18.60 -2.92
CA LEU A 138 -10.71 -18.33 -2.58
C LEU A 138 -9.96 -17.62 -3.72
N SER A 139 -10.16 -18.09 -4.97
CA SER A 139 -9.61 -17.43 -6.15
C SER A 139 -10.11 -15.98 -6.29
N MET A 140 -11.40 -15.73 -6.04
CA MET A 140 -11.97 -14.39 -6.05
C MET A 140 -11.41 -13.50 -4.94
N VAL A 141 -11.24 -14.03 -3.72
CA VAL A 141 -10.59 -13.31 -2.61
C VAL A 141 -9.17 -12.91 -3.00
N ASN A 142 -8.38 -13.85 -3.53
CA ASN A 142 -7.01 -13.59 -3.97
C ASN A 142 -6.97 -12.52 -5.07
N MET A 143 -7.87 -12.61 -6.06
CA MET A 143 -7.98 -11.63 -7.13
C MET A 143 -8.30 -10.23 -6.58
N GLN A 144 -9.29 -10.11 -5.68
CA GLN A 144 -9.62 -8.83 -5.04
C GLN A 144 -8.46 -8.29 -4.23
N ALA A 145 -7.78 -9.13 -3.45
CA ALA A 145 -6.61 -8.74 -2.67
C ALA A 145 -5.47 -8.21 -3.56
N SER A 146 -5.16 -8.92 -4.65
CA SER A 146 -4.16 -8.48 -5.63
C SER A 146 -4.54 -7.15 -6.30
N THR A 147 -5.82 -6.97 -6.67
CA THR A 147 -6.29 -5.70 -7.25
C THR A 147 -6.20 -4.54 -6.26
N ILE A 148 -6.53 -4.77 -4.98
CA ILE A 148 -6.40 -3.75 -3.93
C ILE A 148 -4.93 -3.35 -3.74
N LEU A 149 -4.02 -4.34 -3.65
CA LEU A 149 -2.59 -4.08 -3.53
C LEU A 149 -2.04 -3.29 -4.73
N ALA A 150 -2.42 -3.67 -5.95
CA ALA A 150 -2.07 -2.92 -7.16
C ALA A 150 -2.64 -1.49 -7.14
N GLY A 151 -3.88 -1.31 -6.66
CA GLY A 151 -4.50 -0.01 -6.44
C GLY A 151 -3.72 0.86 -5.45
N MET A 152 -3.26 0.29 -4.33
CA MET A 152 -2.43 1.01 -3.36
C MET A 152 -1.09 1.46 -3.95
N TYR A 153 -0.43 0.57 -4.69
CA TYR A 153 0.83 0.88 -5.36
C TYR A 153 0.65 2.00 -6.40
N THR A 154 -0.36 1.87 -7.27
CA THR A 154 -0.65 2.87 -8.31
C THR A 154 -1.01 4.23 -7.71
N ASN A 155 -1.80 4.27 -6.63
CA ASN A 155 -2.07 5.53 -5.92
C ASN A 155 -0.80 6.18 -5.39
N ARG A 156 0.12 5.41 -4.77
CA ARG A 156 1.40 5.94 -4.29
C ARG A 156 2.27 6.46 -5.44
N ALA A 157 2.35 5.72 -6.54
CA ALA A 157 3.08 6.15 -7.73
C ALA A 157 2.48 7.44 -8.31
N GLN A 158 1.16 7.57 -8.35
CA GLN A 158 0.48 8.78 -8.81
C GLN A 158 0.74 9.98 -7.90
N SER A 159 0.72 9.80 -6.58
CA SER A 159 1.11 10.87 -5.64
C SER A 159 2.55 11.34 -5.88
N GLN A 160 3.47 10.43 -6.19
CA GLN A 160 4.85 10.81 -6.54
C GLN A 160 4.94 11.57 -7.86
N VAL A 161 4.21 11.13 -8.88
CA VAL A 161 4.13 11.84 -10.18
C VAL A 161 3.53 13.23 -9.97
N GLN A 162 2.44 13.34 -9.21
CA GLN A 162 1.83 14.62 -8.88
C GLN A 162 2.79 15.54 -8.13
N ALA A 163 3.46 15.05 -7.09
CA ALA A 163 4.46 15.83 -6.35
C ALA A 163 5.62 16.28 -7.27
N ALA A 164 6.07 15.42 -8.18
CA ALA A 164 7.10 15.77 -9.15
C ALA A 164 6.62 16.85 -10.15
N GLU A 165 5.39 16.75 -10.64
CA GLU A 165 4.76 17.74 -11.50
C GLU A 165 4.59 19.09 -10.77
N GLU A 166 4.10 19.08 -9.53
CA GLU A 166 3.96 20.27 -8.70
C GLU A 166 5.32 20.91 -8.38
N ARG A 167 6.34 20.12 -8.03
CA ARG A 167 7.72 20.61 -7.84
C ARG A 167 8.26 21.27 -9.12
N LYS A 168 8.00 20.70 -10.29
CA LYS A 168 8.36 21.31 -11.58
C LYS A 168 7.59 22.61 -11.83
N ARG A 169 6.31 22.68 -11.49
CA ARG A 169 5.48 23.90 -11.58
C ARG A 169 5.99 24.99 -10.63
N LYS A 170 6.30 24.66 -9.37
CA LYS A 170 6.85 25.58 -8.36
C LYS A 170 8.23 26.12 -8.75
N LYS A 171 9.12 25.29 -9.32
CA LYS A 171 10.44 25.75 -9.82
C LYS A 171 10.33 26.83 -10.91
N GLY A 172 9.27 26.80 -11.71
CA GLY A 172 8.98 27.87 -12.69
C GLY A 172 8.63 29.21 -12.04
N GLY A 173 7.99 29.20 -10.87
CA GLY A 173 7.49 30.40 -10.19
C GLY A 173 8.54 31.24 -9.47
N LYS A 174 9.75 30.71 -9.20
CA LYS A 174 10.82 31.49 -8.53
C LYS A 174 11.56 32.46 -9.45
N ARG A 175 11.35 32.41 -10.76
CA ARG A 175 11.88 33.44 -11.66
C ARG A 175 11.03 34.70 -11.49
N LYS A 176 11.63 35.84 -11.15
CA LYS A 176 10.95 37.17 -11.04
C LYS A 176 10.17 37.59 -12.32
N MET A 177 10.30 36.84 -13.42
CA MET A 177 9.56 36.95 -14.69
C MET A 177 8.51 35.83 -14.89
N GLY A 178 7.97 35.26 -13.80
CA GLY A 178 7.12 34.05 -13.81
C GLY A 178 5.77 34.18 -14.53
N ASP A 179 5.34 35.39 -14.87
CA ASP A 179 4.07 35.64 -15.58
C ASP A 179 4.12 35.22 -17.06
N GLY A 180 5.29 34.82 -17.57
CA GLY A 180 5.48 34.40 -18.98
C GLY A 180 5.42 35.55 -19.99
N ASN A 181 5.05 36.76 -19.57
CA ASN A 181 5.03 37.96 -20.39
C ASN A 181 6.37 38.70 -20.32
N ALA A 182 6.90 39.08 -21.47
CA ALA A 182 8.05 39.98 -21.55
C ALA A 182 7.67 41.34 -20.95
N LYS A 183 8.29 41.72 -19.84
CA LYS A 183 8.16 43.06 -19.24
C LYS A 183 9.27 43.94 -19.80
N TYR A 184 8.90 45.11 -20.33
CA TYR A 184 9.85 46.16 -20.66
C TYR A 184 10.18 46.92 -19.38
N PHE A 185 11.43 46.81 -18.93
CA PHE A 185 11.94 47.59 -17.80
C PHE A 185 12.72 48.80 -18.32
N SER A 186 12.58 49.93 -17.63
CA SER A 186 13.57 51.00 -17.73
C SER A 186 14.88 50.52 -17.08
N GLY A 187 16.03 51.05 -17.51
CA GLY A 187 17.34 50.62 -16.98
C GLY A 187 17.39 50.68 -15.45
N ASP A 188 16.90 51.77 -14.87
CA ASP A 188 16.93 52.01 -13.42
C ASP A 188 16.04 51.03 -12.63
N ASP A 189 14.87 50.67 -13.18
CA ASP A 189 13.97 49.70 -12.54
C ASP A 189 14.57 48.30 -12.52
N PHE A 190 15.31 47.93 -13.59
CA PHE A 190 16.01 46.65 -13.65
C PHE A 190 17.12 46.57 -12.59
N PHE A 191 17.93 47.63 -12.44
CA PHE A 191 19.00 47.65 -11.43
C PHE A 191 18.46 47.50 -10.01
N LYS A 192 17.42 48.27 -9.64
CA LYS A 192 16.77 48.13 -8.32
C LYS A 192 16.22 46.72 -8.08
N MET A 193 15.63 46.12 -9.11
CA MET A 193 15.09 44.76 -9.02
C MET A 193 16.18 43.71 -8.77
N VAL A 194 17.36 43.88 -9.36
CA VAL A 194 18.53 43.01 -9.15
C VAL A 194 19.08 43.20 -7.74
N GLU A 195 19.29 44.43 -7.29
CA GLU A 195 19.75 44.73 -5.92
C GLU A 195 18.82 44.14 -4.86
N ASP A 196 17.50 44.28 -5.02
CA ASP A 196 16.51 43.68 -4.12
C ASP A 196 16.52 42.15 -4.18
N ASP A 197 16.83 41.53 -5.33
CA ASP A 197 16.97 40.07 -5.43
C ASP A 197 18.21 39.57 -4.69
N ASP A 198 19.33 40.26 -4.86
CA ASP A 198 20.59 39.90 -4.23
C ASP A 198 20.51 40.08 -2.71
N ARG A 199 19.95 41.21 -2.22
CA ARG A 199 19.70 41.41 -0.79
C ARG A 199 18.83 40.29 -0.19
N ARG A 200 17.74 39.92 -0.88
CA ARG A 200 16.87 38.83 -0.43
C ARG A 200 17.61 37.49 -0.41
N ARG A 201 18.44 37.18 -1.42
CA ARG A 201 19.24 35.95 -1.44
C ARG A 201 20.25 35.90 -0.29
N GLU A 202 20.86 37.03 0.05
CA GLU A 202 21.77 37.13 1.19
C GLU A 202 21.04 36.91 2.53
N GLU A 203 19.86 37.51 2.70
CA GLU A 203 19.00 37.31 3.89
C GLU A 203 18.55 35.85 4.01
N GLU A 204 18.05 35.23 2.93
CA GLU A 204 17.65 33.82 2.90
C GLU A 204 18.83 32.88 3.18
N ALA A 205 20.02 33.19 2.66
CA ALA A 205 21.23 32.40 2.92
C ALA A 205 21.67 32.50 4.38
N ALA A 206 21.63 33.71 4.97
CA ALA A 206 21.95 33.92 6.37
C ALA A 206 20.97 33.20 7.31
N GLU A 207 19.68 33.20 6.98
CA GLU A 207 18.65 32.50 7.74
C GLU A 207 18.83 30.97 7.68
N LYS A 208 19.12 30.41 6.49
CA LYS A 208 19.44 28.99 6.35
C LYS A 208 20.66 28.58 7.15
N ASP A 209 21.71 29.41 7.16
CA ASP A 209 22.93 29.13 7.92
C ASP A 209 22.67 29.16 9.43
N LYS A 210 21.81 30.08 9.91
CA LYS A 210 21.33 30.09 11.31
C LYS A 210 20.55 28.81 11.65
N ARG A 211 19.58 28.43 10.82
CA ARG A 211 18.79 27.20 11.01
C ARG A 211 19.66 25.95 10.99
N GLN A 212 20.67 25.89 10.11
CA GLN A 212 21.63 24.78 10.07
C GLN A 212 22.48 24.70 11.35
N LYS A 213 22.98 25.84 11.85
CA LYS A 213 23.74 25.90 13.10
C LYS A 213 22.90 25.47 14.30
N GLN A 214 21.63 25.89 14.38
CA GLN A 214 20.70 25.45 15.41
C GLN A 214 20.45 23.93 15.34
N ARG A 215 20.21 23.38 14.14
CA ARG A 215 20.03 21.93 13.93
C ARG A 215 21.27 21.15 14.37
N GLN A 216 22.47 21.63 14.04
CA GLN A 216 23.74 21.00 14.43
C GLN A 216 23.96 21.06 15.94
N ALA A 217 23.74 22.21 16.58
CA ALA A 217 23.86 22.36 18.04
C ALA A 217 22.93 21.39 18.78
N HIS A 218 21.65 21.34 18.37
CA HIS A 218 20.68 20.42 18.94
C HIS A 218 21.03 18.95 18.70
N ALA A 219 21.56 18.60 17.52
CA ALA A 219 22.03 17.24 17.24
C ALA A 219 23.18 16.83 18.17
N VAL A 220 24.13 17.73 18.43
CA VAL A 220 25.24 17.50 19.37
C VAL A 220 24.73 17.32 20.80
N GLU A 221 23.81 18.17 21.27
CA GLU A 221 23.19 18.03 22.59
C GLU A 221 22.44 16.71 22.74
N LEU A 222 21.69 16.30 21.71
CA LEU A 222 20.95 15.05 21.71
C LEU A 222 21.89 13.84 21.75
N ALA A 223 22.99 13.87 21.00
CA ALA A 223 23.99 12.81 21.01
C ALA A 223 24.67 12.68 22.39
N ALA A 224 25.05 13.80 23.00
CA ALA A 224 25.61 13.81 24.36
C ALA A 224 24.61 13.26 25.40
N TRP A 225 23.33 13.62 25.27
CA TRP A 225 22.27 13.09 26.13
C TRP A 225 22.07 11.58 25.96
N GLN A 226 22.12 11.07 24.73
CA GLN A 226 22.02 9.62 24.45
C GLN A 226 23.16 8.85 25.11
N GLN A 227 24.41 9.31 24.94
CA GLN A 227 25.58 8.68 25.54
C GLN A 227 25.50 8.67 27.08
N ALA A 228 25.09 9.77 27.70
CA ALA A 228 24.93 9.84 29.15
C ALA A 228 23.88 8.86 29.68
N ASN A 229 22.77 8.68 28.96
CA ASN A 229 21.69 7.79 29.36
C ASN A 229 21.96 6.32 29.06
N GLU A 230 22.81 5.99 28.08
CA GLU A 230 23.20 4.61 27.78
C GLU A 230 23.86 3.93 28.99
N ALA A 231 24.81 4.61 29.64
CA ALA A 231 25.44 4.09 30.85
C ALA A 231 24.44 3.87 32.01
N VAL A 232 23.43 4.74 32.14
CA VAL A 232 22.35 4.59 33.14
C VAL A 232 21.46 3.40 32.79
N ARG A 233 21.13 3.20 31.51
CA ARG A 233 20.34 2.06 31.03
C ARG A 233 21.05 0.73 31.31
N GLU A 234 22.35 0.64 31.06
CA GLU A 234 23.14 -0.57 31.35
C GLU A 234 23.18 -0.89 32.85
N ARG A 235 23.36 0.12 33.72
CA ARG A 235 23.27 -0.08 35.18
C ARG A 235 21.87 -0.54 35.60
N ASN A 236 20.83 0.09 35.07
CA ASN A 236 19.44 -0.28 35.37
C ASN A 236 19.08 -1.67 34.85
N LYS A 237 19.64 -2.09 33.70
CA LYS A 237 19.49 -3.43 33.16
C LYS A 237 20.07 -4.47 34.12
N LYS A 238 21.30 -4.28 34.59
CA LYS A 238 21.93 -5.17 35.60
C LYS A 238 21.10 -5.26 36.88
N ARG A 239 20.62 -4.12 37.40
CA ARG A 239 19.74 -4.09 38.59
C ARG A 239 18.42 -4.83 38.38
N ARG A 240 17.85 -4.78 37.16
CA ARG A 240 16.65 -5.57 36.80
C ARG A 240 16.95 -7.06 36.67
N GLU A 241 18.11 -7.44 36.15
CA GLU A 241 18.57 -8.83 36.09
C GLU A 241 18.76 -9.41 37.50
N GLU A 242 19.37 -8.66 38.41
CA GLU A 242 19.49 -9.02 39.83
C GLU A 242 18.11 -9.20 40.47
N HIS A 243 17.18 -8.25 40.26
CA HIS A 243 15.80 -8.38 40.75
C HIS A 243 15.08 -9.62 40.17
N ALA A 244 15.25 -9.89 38.89
CA ALA A 244 14.66 -11.06 38.24
C ALA A 244 15.22 -12.37 38.82
N ALA A 245 16.54 -12.44 39.07
CA ALA A 245 17.17 -13.59 39.71
C ALA A 245 16.64 -13.82 41.13
N ASP A 246 16.49 -12.75 41.92
CA ASP A 246 15.96 -12.84 43.29
C ASP A 246 14.48 -13.22 43.30
N VAL A 247 13.68 -12.74 42.35
CA VAL A 247 12.28 -13.16 42.17
C VAL A 247 12.19 -14.63 41.78
N ALA A 248 13.06 -15.11 40.88
CA ALA A 248 13.10 -16.52 40.50
C ALA A 248 13.48 -17.43 41.69
N ALA A 249 14.49 -17.04 42.46
CA ALA A 249 14.87 -17.73 43.70
C ALA A 249 13.72 -17.77 44.71
N TRP A 250 12.99 -16.66 44.84
CA TRP A 250 11.79 -16.58 45.67
C TRP A 250 10.66 -17.50 45.18
N GLU A 251 10.43 -17.62 43.86
CA GLU A 251 9.40 -18.51 43.31
C GLU A 251 9.72 -19.99 43.53
N VAL A 252 10.99 -20.38 43.40
CA VAL A 252 11.46 -21.73 43.74
C VAL A 252 11.21 -22.03 45.22
N GLU A 253 11.58 -21.11 46.12
CA GLU A 253 11.34 -21.30 47.56
C GLU A 253 9.84 -21.33 47.87
N LYS A 254 9.04 -20.48 47.23
CA LYS A 254 7.58 -20.45 47.38
C LYS A 254 6.95 -21.78 46.96
N ALA A 255 7.40 -22.36 45.86
CA ALA A 255 6.95 -23.67 45.39
C ALA A 255 7.32 -24.77 46.38
N ALA A 256 8.57 -24.78 46.88
CA ALA A 256 9.04 -25.73 47.88
C ALA A 256 8.28 -25.60 49.22
N ALA A 257 8.02 -24.35 49.66
CA ALA A 257 7.26 -24.04 50.87
C ALA A 257 5.80 -24.53 50.73
N LYS A 258 5.18 -24.31 49.57
CA LYS A 258 3.82 -24.80 49.27
C LYS A 258 3.75 -26.33 49.29
N ALA A 259 4.73 -27.03 48.70
CA ALA A 259 4.80 -28.49 48.72
C ALA A 259 4.94 -29.04 50.16
N ALA A 260 5.74 -28.38 50.99
CA ALA A 260 5.90 -28.72 52.41
C ALA A 260 4.80 -28.17 53.33
N LYS A 261 3.75 -27.52 52.79
CA LYS A 261 2.66 -26.85 53.54
C LYS A 261 3.15 -25.84 54.59
N ARG A 262 4.29 -25.20 54.37
CA ARG A 262 4.83 -24.09 55.19
C ARG A 262 4.67 -22.75 54.49
N ARG A 263 4.86 -21.65 55.23
CA ARG A 263 4.98 -20.30 54.63
C ARG A 263 6.41 -20.11 54.08
N PRO A 264 6.59 -19.36 52.96
CA PRO A 264 7.92 -18.97 52.47
C PRO A 264 8.69 -18.18 53.54
N GLY A 265 10.01 -18.40 53.63
CA GLY A 265 10.85 -17.83 54.68
C GLY A 265 11.14 -16.34 54.50
N TRP A 266 11.03 -15.83 53.28
CA TRP A 266 11.24 -14.41 52.96
C TRP A 266 10.13 -13.79 52.09
N VAL A 267 10.07 -12.46 52.10
CA VAL A 267 9.09 -11.67 51.34
C VAL A 267 9.52 -11.55 49.89
N LYS A 268 8.56 -11.44 48.96
CA LYS A 268 8.87 -11.23 47.53
C LYS A 268 9.69 -9.95 47.34
N PRO A 269 10.86 -10.00 46.69
CA PRO A 269 11.65 -8.81 46.39
C PRO A 269 10.85 -7.78 45.58
N LYS A 270 10.87 -6.51 45.99
CA LYS A 270 10.19 -5.42 45.27
C LYS A 270 11.20 -4.67 44.40
N LEU A 271 10.78 -4.27 43.20
CA LEU A 271 11.64 -3.54 42.27
C LEU A 271 12.15 -2.19 42.83
N ALA A 272 11.38 -1.55 43.72
CA ALA A 272 11.76 -0.29 44.36
C ALA A 272 13.02 -0.41 45.23
N ASP A 273 13.32 -1.61 45.75
CA ASP A 273 14.46 -1.85 46.64
C ASP A 273 15.80 -1.82 45.88
N TYR A 274 15.78 -1.98 44.55
CA TYR A 274 16.95 -1.97 43.66
C TYR A 274 17.30 -0.56 43.16
N GLN A 275 16.60 0.48 43.64
CA GLN A 275 16.91 1.90 43.43
C GLN A 275 17.25 2.26 41.96
N LEU A 276 16.36 1.98 41.01
CA LEU A 276 16.63 2.30 39.60
C LEU A 276 16.96 3.80 39.42
N GLU A 277 18.04 4.08 38.71
CA GLU A 277 18.46 5.45 38.41
C GLU A 277 17.51 6.09 37.40
N VAL A 278 17.12 7.34 37.64
CA VAL A 278 16.24 8.09 36.73
C VAL A 278 17.07 8.60 35.56
N LEU A 279 16.57 8.41 34.34
CA LEU A 279 17.21 8.92 33.13
C LEU A 279 17.18 10.46 33.11
N LEU A 280 18.22 11.07 32.55
CA LEU A 280 18.26 12.52 32.35
C LEU A 280 17.11 12.94 31.41
N PRO A 281 16.45 14.09 31.66
CA PRO A 281 15.38 14.58 30.80
C PRO A 281 15.92 14.86 29.39
N ARG A 282 15.13 14.51 28.37
CA ARG A 282 15.49 14.75 26.97
C ARG A 282 15.59 16.25 26.70
N PRO A 283 16.64 16.74 26.00
CA PRO A 283 16.71 18.11 25.53
C PRO A 283 15.44 18.46 24.75
N LYS A 284 14.82 19.58 25.08
CA LYS A 284 13.65 20.07 24.34
C LYS A 284 14.15 20.69 23.04
N LYS A 285 13.51 20.34 21.92
CA LYS A 285 13.69 21.09 20.69
C LYS A 285 13.25 22.53 20.99
N VAL A 286 14.15 23.50 20.81
CA VAL A 286 13.77 24.90 20.79
C VAL A 286 12.91 25.06 19.54
N VAL A 287 11.61 24.91 19.71
CA VAL A 287 10.63 25.33 18.72
C VAL A 287 10.59 26.84 18.87
N GLU A 288 11.44 27.54 18.12
CA GLU A 288 11.05 28.88 17.72
C GLU A 288 9.74 28.67 16.97
N ASP A 289 8.66 29.28 17.43
CA ASP A 289 7.35 29.32 16.77
C ASP A 289 7.52 30.04 15.41
N GLU A 290 8.24 29.42 14.49
CA GLU A 290 8.15 29.70 13.08
C GLU A 290 6.83 29.07 12.65
N GLU A 291 5.83 29.92 12.40
CA GLU A 291 4.62 29.54 11.68
C GLU A 291 5.02 28.63 10.52
N ASP A 292 4.56 27.40 10.61
CA ASP A 292 4.81 26.27 9.74
C ASP A 292 4.47 26.67 8.29
N ASP A 293 5.44 27.20 7.55
CA ASP A 293 5.38 27.22 6.09
C ASP A 293 5.76 25.81 5.63
N GLU A 294 4.78 24.92 5.79
CA GLU A 294 4.75 23.51 5.44
C GLU A 294 5.35 23.28 4.03
N ASN A 295 6.64 22.94 3.93
CA ASN A 295 7.15 22.19 2.77
C ASN A 295 8.57 21.61 2.91
N ASP A 296 9.07 21.32 4.11
CA ASP A 296 10.19 20.37 4.25
C ASP A 296 9.62 18.93 4.30
N ASP A 297 9.17 18.49 3.13
CA ASP A 297 8.92 17.10 2.75
C ASP A 297 10.26 16.32 2.75
N GLU A 298 10.84 16.14 3.93
CA GLU A 298 11.88 15.15 4.20
C GLU A 298 11.21 13.77 4.32
N GLY A 299 10.89 13.21 3.16
CA GLY A 299 10.71 11.76 2.99
C GLY A 299 12.02 11.02 3.24
N SER A 300 12.44 10.92 4.50
CA SER A 300 13.45 9.97 4.97
C SER A 300 12.77 8.90 5.81
N GLY A 301 11.91 8.12 5.16
CA GLY A 301 11.32 6.91 5.73
C GLY A 301 12.36 5.80 5.76
N ASN A 302 13.30 5.87 6.69
CA ASN A 302 14.11 4.71 7.07
C ASN A 302 13.45 4.04 8.27
N GLY A 303 12.36 3.30 8.00
CA GLY A 303 11.73 2.41 8.96
C GLY A 303 12.60 1.17 9.16
N SER A 304 13.61 1.29 10.03
CA SER A 304 14.16 0.11 10.72
C SER A 304 13.19 -0.24 11.84
N ASP A 305 12.24 -1.09 11.49
CA ASP A 305 11.40 -1.87 12.39
C ASP A 305 12.29 -2.93 13.07
N ASP A 306 12.98 -2.53 14.14
CA ASP A 306 13.59 -3.47 15.07
C ASP A 306 12.52 -3.92 16.08
N GLY A 307 11.77 -4.94 15.67
CA GLY A 307 11.01 -5.78 16.60
C GLY A 307 11.98 -6.53 17.50
N GLN A 308 11.98 -6.19 18.79
CA GLN A 308 12.57 -7.01 19.85
C GLN A 308 11.45 -7.63 20.69
N ASP A 309 11.47 -8.97 20.71
CA ASP A 309 10.81 -9.86 21.68
C ASP A 309 11.28 -9.61 23.13
#